data_AF-A0A8T5RC94-F1
#
_entry.id   AF-A0A8T5RC94-F1
#
_cell.length_a   1.000
_cell.length_b   1.000
_cell.length_c   1.000
_cell.angle_alpha   90.00
_cell.angle_beta   90.00
_cell.angle_gamma   90.00
#
_symmetry.space_group_name_H-M   'P 1'
#
loop_
_entity.id
_entity.type
_entity.pdbx_description
1 polymer ?
#
loop_
_entity_poly.entity_id
_entity_poly.type
_entity_poly.pdbx_seq_one_letter_code
_entity_poly.pdbx_strand_id
1 'polypeptide(L)'
;ILERLDEWKNLFFFEVKYFYEGWAIYMREKNTYPRSLVIFKSYSDDYYSIKSFEIHFSEKKETYQELYINEKIDTVQQLQSEIKEIIYGKDILDSITKLNLKT
;
A
#
# COMPACT_ATOMS: atom_id res chain seq x y z
N ILE A 1 -2.51 14.30 -4.62
CA ILE A 1 -2.33 12.82 -4.56
C ILE A 1 -3.63 12.12 -4.92
N LEU A 2 -4.73 12.36 -4.20
CA LEU A 2 -6.04 11.72 -4.46
C LEU A 2 -6.55 11.83 -5.90
N GLU A 3 -6.50 13.01 -6.52
CA GLU A 3 -6.92 13.18 -7.94
C GLU A 3 -6.17 12.25 -8.91
N ARG A 4 -4.91 11.94 -8.59
CA ARG A 4 -4.08 11.06 -9.42
C ARG A 4 -4.34 9.58 -9.15
N LEU A 5 -4.85 9.25 -7.97
CA LEU A 5 -5.26 7.89 -7.63
C LEU A 5 -6.63 7.54 -8.23
N ASP A 6 -7.37 8.51 -8.74
CA ASP A 6 -8.69 8.31 -9.36
C ASP A 6 -8.62 7.35 -10.56
N GLU A 7 -7.46 7.27 -11.24
CA GLU A 7 -7.22 6.31 -12.32
C GLU A 7 -7.41 4.84 -11.86
N TRP A 8 -7.19 4.56 -10.57
CA TRP A 8 -7.29 3.24 -9.97
C TRP A 8 -8.59 3.00 -9.19
N LYS A 9 -9.56 3.92 -9.24
CA LYS A 9 -10.86 3.81 -8.54
C LYS A 9 -11.67 2.57 -8.89
N ASN A 10 -11.46 2.02 -10.08
CA ASN A 10 -12.16 0.81 -10.51
C ASN A 10 -11.56 -0.46 -9.88
N LEU A 11 -10.28 -0.42 -9.50
CA LEU A 11 -9.58 -1.55 -8.88
C LEU A 11 -9.62 -1.51 -7.35
N PHE A 12 -9.67 -0.30 -6.75
CA PHE A 12 -9.55 -0.12 -5.31
C PHE A 12 -10.73 0.67 -4.71
N PHE A 13 -11.07 0.33 -3.47
CA PHE A 13 -11.75 1.23 -2.54
C PHE A 13 -10.71 2.14 -1.88
N PHE A 14 -11.05 3.42 -1.73
CA PHE A 14 -10.19 4.43 -1.15
C PHE A 14 -10.79 4.94 0.15
N GLU A 15 -9.98 4.98 1.21
CA GLU A 15 -10.34 5.59 2.49
C GLU A 15 -9.19 6.51 2.93
N VAL A 16 -9.52 7.75 3.29
CA VAL A 16 -8.55 8.71 3.83
C VAL A 16 -8.81 8.85 5.31
N LYS A 17 -7.78 8.67 6.13
CA LYS A 17 -7.85 8.91 7.58
C LYS A 17 -6.86 9.97 7.99
N TYR A 18 -7.31 10.84 8.88
CA TYR A 18 -6.50 11.86 9.51
C TYR A 18 -6.23 11.44 10.95
N PHE A 19 -4.97 11.56 11.36
CA PHE A 19 -4.49 11.28 12.69
C PHE A 19 -3.85 12.55 13.25
N TYR A 20 -3.54 12.54 14.54
CA TYR A 20 -2.83 13.65 15.17
C TYR A 20 -1.46 13.90 14.53
N GLU A 21 -0.76 12.84 14.15
CA GLU A 21 0.62 12.90 13.64
C GLU A 21 0.73 12.98 12.12
N GLY A 22 -0.37 12.84 11.38
CA GLY A 22 -0.34 12.80 9.92
C GLY A 22 -1.65 12.34 9.30
N TRP A 23 -1.56 11.87 8.06
CA TRP A 23 -2.69 11.28 7.34
C TRP A 23 -2.28 10.00 6.62
N ALA A 24 -3.25 9.12 6.39
CA ALA A 24 -3.08 7.92 5.61
C ALA A 24 -4.15 7.81 4.51
N ILE A 25 -3.75 7.27 3.37
CA ILE A 25 -4.64 6.80 2.31
C ILE A 25 -4.56 5.27 2.29
N TYR A 26 -5.70 4.63 2.52
CA TYR A 26 -5.88 3.20 2.40
C TYR A 26 -6.49 2.89 1.04
N MET A 27 -5.86 1.98 0.29
CA MET A 27 -6.33 1.48 -1.00
C MET A 27 -6.54 -0.02 -0.86
N ARG A 28 -7.79 -0.48 -0.83
CA ARG A 28 -8.14 -1.91 -0.72
C ARG A 28 -8.68 -2.43 -2.04
N GLU A 29 -8.10 -3.49 -2.58
CA GLU A 29 -8.57 -4.08 -3.84
C GLU A 29 -10.03 -4.54 -3.76
N LYS A 30 -10.75 -4.42 -4.87
CA LYS A 30 -12.14 -4.84 -5.05
C LYS A 30 -12.23 -6.30 -5.54
N ASN A 31 -11.57 -7.22 -4.84
CA ASN A 31 -11.57 -8.64 -5.20
C ASN A 31 -11.78 -9.53 -3.95
N THR A 32 -11.84 -10.85 -4.16
CA THR A 32 -12.10 -11.84 -3.09
C THR A 32 -10.91 -12.04 -2.13
N TYR A 33 -9.69 -11.74 -2.56
CA TYR A 33 -8.45 -11.88 -1.78
C TYR A 33 -7.65 -10.57 -1.88
N PRO A 34 -8.11 -9.50 -1.20
CA PRO A 34 -7.69 -8.16 -1.52
C PRO A 34 -6.29 -7.86 -0.99
N ARG A 35 -5.48 -7.24 -1.83
CA ARG A 35 -4.33 -6.47 -1.34
C ARG A 35 -4.78 -5.14 -0.75
N SER A 36 -4.06 -4.68 0.25
CA SER A 36 -4.23 -3.36 0.86
C SER A 36 -2.93 -2.59 0.78
N LEU A 37 -2.95 -1.45 0.10
CA LEU A 37 -1.86 -0.48 0.11
C LEU A 37 -2.19 0.62 1.11
N VAL A 38 -1.20 1.01 1.90
CA VAL A 38 -1.30 2.10 2.87
C VAL A 38 -0.21 3.10 2.56
N ILE A 39 -0.63 4.30 2.16
CA ILE A 39 0.26 5.45 1.97
C ILE A 39 0.13 6.31 3.22
N PHE A 40 1.23 6.63 3.88
CA PHE A 40 1.23 7.49 5.06
C PHE A 40 2.13 8.71 4.85
N LYS A 41 1.71 9.84 5.39
CA LYS A 41 2.53 11.04 5.51
C LYS A 41 2.34 11.68 6.88
N SER A 42 3.44 11.77 7.62
CA SER A 42 3.52 12.56 8.84
C SER A 42 3.46 14.06 8.53
N TYR A 43 2.94 14.85 9.45
CA TYR A 43 2.99 16.31 9.36
C TYR A 43 4.38 16.88 9.68
N SER A 44 5.20 16.15 10.43
CA SER A 44 6.55 16.57 10.82
C SER A 44 7.61 16.23 9.77
N ASP A 45 7.30 15.33 8.84
CA ASP A 45 8.25 14.80 7.87
C ASP A 45 7.93 15.23 6.44
N ASP A 46 8.98 15.48 5.66
CA ASP A 46 8.86 15.89 4.26
C ASP A 46 8.72 14.72 3.27
N TYR A 47 8.74 13.48 3.75
CA TYR A 47 8.63 12.27 2.92
C TYR A 47 7.28 11.55 3.11
N TYR A 48 7.03 10.58 2.24
CA TYR A 48 5.92 9.62 2.30
C TYR A 48 6.47 8.23 2.66
N SER A 49 5.62 7.39 3.22
CA SER A 49 5.87 5.94 3.29
C SER A 49 4.73 5.18 2.65
N ILE A 50 5.03 3.98 2.15
CA ILE A 50 4.04 3.07 1.57
C ILE A 50 4.28 1.65 2.06
N LYS A 51 3.18 0.96 2.38
CA LYS A 51 3.17 -0.46 2.74
C LYS A 51 2.13 -1.19 1.92
N SER A 52 2.40 -2.44 1.54
CA SER A 52 1.45 -3.33 0.89
C SER A 52 1.26 -4.59 1.73
N PHE A 53 0.00 -5.03 1.84
CA PHE A 53 -0.40 -6.20 2.61
C PHE A 53 -1.31 -7.10 1.80
N GLU A 54 -1.13 -8.41 1.96
CA GLU A 54 -2.12 -9.41 1.56
C GLU A 54 -3.12 -9.62 2.71
N ILE A 55 -4.41 -9.51 2.41
CA ILE A 55 -5.47 -9.73 3.39
C ILE A 55 -5.96 -11.17 3.26
N HIS A 56 -5.84 -11.91 4.36
CA HIS A 56 -6.38 -13.25 4.50
C HIS A 56 -7.63 -13.21 5.38
N PHE A 57 -8.69 -13.86 4.92
CA PHE A 57 -9.91 -14.04 5.68
C PHE A 57 -9.93 -15.42 6.33
N SER A 58 -10.04 -15.44 7.65
CA SER A 58 -10.46 -16.64 8.38
C SER A 58 -11.90 -16.46 8.84
N GLU A 59 -12.59 -17.57 9.16
CA GLU A 59 -13.99 -17.55 9.64
C GLU A 59 -14.24 -16.61 10.84
N LYS A 60 -13.19 -16.20 11.55
CA LYS A 60 -13.28 -15.39 12.77
C LYS A 60 -12.57 -14.03 12.68
N LYS A 61 -11.67 -13.82 11.72
CA LYS A 61 -10.79 -12.63 11.71
C LYS A 61 -10.13 -12.37 10.35
N GLU A 62 -9.93 -11.09 10.05
CA GLU A 62 -8.99 -10.64 9.01
C GLU A 62 -7.55 -10.63 9.55
N THR A 63 -6.63 -11.22 8.80
CA THR A 63 -5.19 -11.16 9.07
C THR A 63 -4.46 -10.50 7.92
N TYR A 64 -3.43 -9.72 8.25
CA TYR A 64 -2.67 -8.92 7.29
C TYR A 64 -1.25 -9.47 7.24
N GLN A 65 -0.80 -9.86 6.05
CA GLN A 65 0.57 -10.27 5.80
C GLN A 65 1.28 -9.17 5.01
N GLU A 66 2.38 -8.64 5.54
CA GLU A 66 3.16 -7.63 4.83
C GLU A 66 3.84 -8.25 3.59
N LEU A 67 3.64 -7.61 2.44
CA LEU A 67 4.31 -7.96 1.18
C LEU A 67 5.48 -7.01 0.90
N TYR A 68 5.27 -5.72 1.17
CA TYR A 68 6.19 -4.67 0.78
C TYR A 68 6.16 -3.50 1.76
N ILE A 69 7.32 -2.88 1.93
CA ILE A 69 7.51 -1.65 2.71
C ILE A 69 8.56 -0.78 2.04
N ASN A 70 8.23 0.50 1.87
CA ASN A 70 9.19 1.55 1.59
C ASN A 70 8.92 2.70 2.57
N GLU A 71 9.85 2.90 3.50
CA GLU A 71 9.70 3.82 4.60
C GLU A 71 9.94 5.28 4.20
N LYS A 72 10.58 5.53 3.05
CA LYS A 72 10.97 6.88 2.66
C LYS A 72 10.90 7.10 1.14
N ILE A 73 9.95 7.93 0.75
CA ILE A 73 9.74 8.42 -0.61
C ILE A 73 9.69 9.94 -0.56
N ASP A 74 10.67 10.62 -1.15
CA ASP A 74 10.85 12.07 -0.94
C ASP A 74 9.91 12.94 -1.79
N THR A 75 9.46 12.43 -2.93
CA THR A 75 8.67 13.22 -3.89
C THR A 75 7.36 12.56 -4.28
N VAL A 76 6.38 13.38 -4.66
CA VAL A 76 5.07 12.93 -5.15
C VAL A 76 5.20 12.15 -6.46
N GLN A 77 6.20 12.46 -7.28
CA GLN A 77 6.50 11.76 -8.54
C GLN A 77 7.04 10.34 -8.27
N GLN A 78 7.99 10.21 -7.34
CA GLN A 78 8.48 8.89 -6.92
C GLN A 78 7.36 8.05 -6.32
N LEU A 79 6.51 8.66 -5.48
CA LEU A 79 5.35 7.98 -4.90
C LEU A 79 4.40 7.44 -5.98
N GLN A 80 4.15 8.20 -7.04
CA GLN A 80 3.32 7.73 -8.16
C GLN A 80 3.94 6.55 -8.90
N SER A 81 5.25 6.61 -9.17
CA SER A 81 5.97 5.49 -9.79
C SER A 81 5.86 4.24 -8.91
N GLU A 82 6.09 4.41 -7.60
CA GLU A 82 6.06 3.34 -6.63
C GLU A 82 4.67 2.67 -6.55
N ILE A 83 3.61 3.48 -6.46
CA ILE A 83 2.23 2.96 -6.46
C ILE A 83 1.93 2.18 -7.73
N LYS A 84 2.33 2.70 -8.90
CA LYS A 84 2.11 2.05 -10.19
C LYS A 84 2.85 0.70 -10.27
N GLU A 85 4.10 0.66 -9.82
CA GLU A 85 4.89 -0.57 -9.77
C GLU A 85 4.28 -1.63 -8.82
N ILE A 86 3.80 -1.21 -7.64
CA ILE A 86 3.10 -2.09 -6.70
C ILE A 86 1.80 -2.64 -7.31
N ILE A 87 1.00 -1.79 -7.96
CA ILE A 87 -0.22 -2.21 -8.64
C ILE A 87 0.10 -3.26 -9.72
N TYR A 88 1.22 -3.12 -10.42
CA TYR A 88 1.72 -4.10 -11.39
C TYR A 88 2.44 -5.31 -10.78
N GLY A 89 2.48 -5.44 -9.45
CA GLY A 89 2.90 -6.66 -8.75
C GLY A 89 4.34 -6.66 -8.25
N LYS A 90 5.02 -5.51 -8.20
CA LYS A 90 6.35 -5.39 -7.57
C LYS A 90 6.38 -5.97 -6.15
N ASP A 91 5.36 -5.67 -5.35
CA ASP A 91 5.22 -6.14 -3.97
C ASP A 91 5.15 -7.67 -3.86
N ILE A 92 4.40 -8.32 -4.75
CA ILE A 92 4.26 -9.78 -4.81
C ILE A 92 5.61 -10.42 -5.19
N LEU A 93 6.29 -9.89 -6.22
CA LEU A 93 7.58 -10.42 -6.67
C LEU A 93 8.67 -10.28 -5.60
N ASP A 94 8.69 -9.14 -4.90
CA ASP A 94 9.62 -8.91 -3.79
C ASP A 94 9.36 -9.87 -2.64
N SER A 95 8.08 -10.12 -2.30
CA SER A 95 7.69 -11.08 -1.27
C SER A 95 8.14 -12.51 -1.61
N ILE A 96 7.93 -12.96 -2.85
CA ILE A 96 8.37 -14.28 -3.32
C ILE A 96 9.89 -14.42 -3.27
N THR A 97 10.62 -13.40 -3.75
CA THR A 97 12.09 -13.39 -3.72
C THR A 97 12.61 -13.51 -2.29
N LYS A 98 12.01 -12.77 -1.34
CA LYS A 98 12.36 -12.84 0.08
C LYS A 98 12.10 -14.21 0.71
N LEU A 99 11.05 -14.91 0.28
CA LEU A 99 10.76 -16.28 0.74
C LEU A 99 11.81 -17.27 0.24
N ASN A 100 12.16 -17.19 -1.04
CA ASN A 100 13.15 -18.09 -1.65
C ASN A 100 14.55 -17.95 -1.04
N LEU A 101 14.91 -16.77 -0.53
CA LEU A 101 16.18 -16.54 0.18
C LEU A 101 16.21 -17.11 1.61
N LYS A 102 15.07 -17.50 2.17
CA LYS A 102 14.95 -18.04 3.54
C LYS A 102 14.86 -19.56 3.59
N THR A 103 14.58 -20.23 2.47
CA THR A 103 14.62 -21.68 2.27
C THR A 103 16.00 -22.15 1.84
#